data_AF-A0A357FX61-F1
#
_entry.id   AF-A0A357FX61-F1
#
_cell.length_a   1.000
_cell.length_b   1.000
_cell.length_c   1.000
_cell.angle_alpha   90.00
_cell.angle_beta   90.00
_cell.angle_gamma   90.00
#
_symmetry.space_group_name_H-M   'P 1'
#
loop_
_entity.id
_entity.type
_entity.pdbx_description
1 polymer ?
#
loop_
_entity_poly.entity_id
_entity_poly.type
_entity_poly.pdbx_seq_one_letter_code
_entity_poly.pdbx_strand_id
1 'polypeptide(L)' 'MRPDPLKSYGCQTLDEADIQAVAEALRGQYLTGGPIVRNFELALERMTGAAHAVSCGNCTQGLHMAAHVLGAGP' A
#
# COMPACT_ATOMS: atom_id res chain seq x y z
N MET A 1 -5.90 -17.95 32.63
CA MET A 1 -5.59 -18.51 31.30
C MET A 1 -6.25 -17.58 30.29
N ARG A 2 -5.48 -16.81 29.51
CA ARG A 2 -6.07 -16.03 28.40
C ARG A 2 -6.52 -17.04 27.35
N PRO A 3 -7.75 -16.95 26.81
CA PRO A 3 -8.20 -17.85 25.75
C PRO A 3 -7.23 -17.76 24.57
N ASP A 4 -6.94 -18.90 23.96
CA ASP A 4 -6.14 -19.01 22.74
C ASP A 4 -6.74 -18.04 21.71
N PRO A 5 -6.00 -17.03 21.19
CA PRO A 5 -6.57 -16.08 20.27
C PRO A 5 -7.11 -16.86 19.08
N LEU A 6 -8.44 -16.79 18.91
CA LEU A 6 -9.17 -17.41 17.83
C LEU A 6 -8.37 -17.23 16.54
N LYS A 7 -7.88 -18.34 15.95
CA LYS A 7 -7.18 -18.28 14.66
C LYS A 7 -8.17 -17.78 13.62
N SER A 8 -8.16 -16.46 13.40
CA SER A 8 -8.99 -15.81 12.40
C SER A 8 -8.57 -16.29 11.00
N TYR A 9 -9.50 -16.25 10.05
CA TYR A 9 -9.27 -16.66 8.66
C TYR A 9 -8.06 -15.93 8.02
N GLY A 10 -7.71 -14.74 8.52
CA GLY A 10 -6.53 -14.01 8.09
C GLY A 10 -5.91 -13.21 9.23
N CYS A 11 -4.59 -13.32 9.36
CA CYS A 11 -3.77 -12.49 10.22
C CYS A 11 -2.60 -11.95 9.38
N GLN A 12 -2.13 -10.74 9.67
CA GLN A 12 -1.03 -10.16 8.92
C GLN A 12 0.28 -10.76 9.39
N THR A 13 1.14 -11.12 8.44
CA THR A 13 2.53 -11.46 8.72
C THR A 13 3.32 -10.17 8.67
N LEU A 14 3.88 -9.77 9.81
CA LEU A 14 4.75 -8.61 9.93
C LEU A 14 6.07 -9.06 10.56
N ASP A 15 7.18 -8.55 10.04
CA ASP A 15 8.51 -8.76 10.59
C ASP A 15 9.21 -7.44 10.97
N GLU A 16 10.47 -7.53 11.39
CA GLU A 16 11.24 -6.35 11.81
C GLU A 16 11.52 -5.38 10.66
N ALA A 17 11.61 -5.86 9.42
CA ALA A 17 11.82 -5.00 8.26
C ALA A 17 10.59 -4.12 8.00
N ASP A 18 9.39 -4.64 8.21
CA ASP A 18 8.15 -3.85 8.12
C ASP A 18 8.13 -2.72 9.16
N ILE A 19 8.51 -3.03 10.41
CA ILE A 19 8.57 -2.05 11.51
C ILE A 19 9.59 -0.95 11.18
N GLN A 20 10.76 -1.35 10.71
CA GLN A 20 11.84 -0.42 10.38
C GLN A 20 11.44 0.50 9.21
N ALA A 21 10.79 -0.02 8.17
CA ALA A 21 10.30 0.77 7.05
C ALA A 21 9.30 1.87 7.51
N VAL A 22 8.39 1.54 8.43
CA VAL A 22 7.46 2.52 9.02
C VAL A 22 8.21 3.52 9.88
N ALA A 23 9.16 3.07 10.71
CA ALA A 23 9.94 3.95 11.57
C ALA A 23 10.80 4.95 10.77
N GLU A 24 11.32 4.54 9.62
CA GLU A 24 12.02 5.43 8.67
C GLU A 24 11.08 6.47 8.07
N ALA A 25 9.87 6.09 7.65
CA ALA A 25 8.87 7.03 7.17
C ALA A 25 8.50 8.07 8.23
N LEU A 26 8.30 7.64 9.49
CA LEU A 26 7.95 8.53 10.61
C LEU A 26 9.07 9.49 11.00
N ARG A 27 10.34 9.11 10.83
CA ARG A 27 11.50 9.96 11.09
C ARG A 27 11.88 10.85 9.90
N GLY A 28 11.36 10.55 8.72
CA GLY A 28 11.61 11.28 7.49
C GLY A 28 10.95 12.66 7.43
N GLN A 29 11.30 13.43 6.40
CA GLN A 29 10.75 14.77 6.18
C GLN A 29 9.28 14.76 5.72
N TYR A 30 8.86 13.68 5.05
CA TYR A 30 7.53 13.57 4.45
C TYR A 30 6.75 12.44 5.12
N LEU A 31 5.71 12.80 5.88
CA LEU A 31 4.79 11.83 6.46
C LEU A 31 3.76 11.32 5.45
N THR A 32 3.41 12.15 4.47
CA THR A 32 2.48 11.83 3.38
C THR A 32 3.13 12.10 2.04
N GLY A 33 2.90 11.24 1.05
CA GLY A 33 3.53 11.39 -0.26
C GLY A 33 5.06 11.26 -0.18
N GLY A 34 5.75 11.96 -1.07
CA GLY A 34 7.21 12.03 -1.07
C GLY A 34 7.91 10.80 -1.66
N PRO A 35 9.23 10.69 -1.46
CA PRO A 35 10.07 9.71 -2.16
C PRO A 35 9.74 8.25 -1.81
N ILE A 36 9.26 7.98 -0.60
CA ILE A 36 8.87 6.61 -0.19
C ILE A 36 7.71 6.10 -1.05
N VAL A 37 6.71 6.95 -1.30
CA VAL A 37 5.59 6.62 -2.19
C VAL A 37 6.08 6.38 -3.60
N ARG A 38 6.95 7.24 -4.14
CA ARG A 38 7.50 7.04 -5.49
C ARG A 38 8.32 5.75 -5.60
N ASN A 39 9.11 5.42 -4.58
CA ASN A 39 9.88 4.17 -4.55
C ASN A 39 8.98 2.94 -4.55
N PHE A 40 7.86 2.99 -3.83
CA PHE A 40 6.83 1.94 -3.84
C PHE A 40 6.20 1.79 -5.23
N GLU A 41 5.83 2.89 -5.88
CA GLU A 41 5.30 2.87 -7.25
C GLU A 41 6.30 2.28 -8.25
N LEU A 42 7.57 2.70 -8.20
CA LEU A 42 8.63 2.15 -9.04
C LEU A 42 8.84 0.64 -8.79
N ALA A 43 8.69 0.17 -7.55
CA ALA A 43 8.75 -1.25 -7.23
C ALA A 43 7.57 -2.02 -7.84
N LEU A 44 6.36 -1.45 -7.80
CA LEU A 44 5.18 -2.03 -8.46
C LEU A 44 5.31 -2.05 -9.98
N GLU A 45 5.82 -0.98 -10.60
CA GLU A 45 6.12 -0.92 -12.04
C GLU A 45 7.05 -2.08 -12.42
N ARG A 46 8.15 -2.29 -11.68
CA ARG A 46 9.08 -3.41 -11.91
C ARG A 46 8.44 -4.78 -11.68
N MET A 47 7.65 -4.93 -10.62
CA MET A 47 7.04 -6.20 -10.24
C MET A 47 5.96 -6.63 -11.24
N THR A 48 5.19 -5.68 -11.76
CA THR A 48 4.05 -5.95 -12.65
C THR A 48 4.40 -5.85 -14.13
N GLY A 49 5.49 -5.16 -14.47
CA GLY A 49 5.85 -4.81 -15.86
C GLY A 49 4.99 -3.68 -16.45
N ALA A 50 4.16 -3.02 -15.64
CA ALA A 50 3.38 -1.87 -16.08
C ALA A 50 4.28 -0.66 -16.36
N ALA A 51 3.90 0.17 -17.34
CA ALA A 51 4.63 1.40 -17.63
C ALA A 51 4.58 2.42 -16.47
N HIS A 52 3.49 2.42 -15.72
CA HIS A 52 3.26 3.33 -14.59
C HIS A 52 2.46 2.62 -13.48
N ALA A 53 2.76 2.99 -12.23
CA ALA A 53 1.96 2.65 -11.07
C ALA A 53 1.61 3.91 -10.28
N VAL A 54 0.40 3.96 -9.72
CA VAL A 54 -0.08 5.08 -8.91
C VAL A 54 -0.60 4.54 -7.58
N SER A 55 -0.03 5.01 -6.48
CA SER A 55 -0.46 4.62 -5.13
C SER A 55 -1.74 5.37 -4.73
N CYS A 56 -2.64 4.69 -4.03
CA CYS A 56 -3.88 5.27 -3.51
C CYS A 56 -4.27 4.64 -2.17
N GLY A 57 -5.30 5.18 -1.52
CA GLY A 57 -5.64 4.81 -0.15
C GLY A 57 -6.21 3.39 0.00
N ASN A 58 -6.74 2.78 -1.07
CA ASN A 58 -7.12 1.37 -1.15
C ASN A 58 -7.52 0.95 -2.58
N CYS A 59 -7.72 -0.35 -2.80
CA CYS A 59 -8.10 -0.90 -4.11
C CYS A 59 -9.44 -0.37 -4.64
N THR A 60 -10.42 -0.07 -3.78
CA THR A 60 -11.71 0.50 -4.21
C THR A 60 -11.53 1.89 -4.80
N GLN A 61 -10.69 2.73 -4.18
CA GLN A 61 -10.31 4.03 -4.73
C GLN A 61 -9.55 3.87 -6.05
N GLY A 62 -8.62 2.91 -6.12
CA GLY A 62 -7.91 2.58 -7.36
C GLY A 62 -8.85 2.25 -8.52
N LEU A 63 -9.82 1.36 -8.26
CA LEU A 63 -10.83 0.99 -9.25
C LEU A 63 -11.73 2.17 -9.62
N HIS A 64 -12.16 2.96 -8.64
CA HIS A 64 -12.98 4.15 -8.87
C HIS A 64 -12.24 5.18 -9.74
N MET A 65 -10.96 5.44 -9.49
CA MET A 65 -10.14 6.34 -10.31
C MET A 65 -10.03 5.81 -11.75
N ALA A 66 -9.79 4.52 -11.93
CA ALA A 66 -9.71 3.91 -13.26
C ALA A 66 -11.04 4.06 -14.02
N ALA A 67 -12.16 3.73 -13.38
CA ALA A 67 -13.49 3.89 -13.95
C ALA A 67 -13.78 5.35 -14.32
N HIS A 68 -13.43 6.29 -13.43
CA HIS A 68 -13.64 7.71 -13.65
C HIS A 68 -12.85 8.25 -14.85
N VAL A 69 -11.56 7.90 -14.99
CA VAL A 69 -10.72 8.34 -16.13
C VAL A 69 -11.20 7.74 -17.44
N LEU A 70 -11.75 6.52 -17.43
CA LEU A 70 -12.35 5.89 -18.61
C LEU A 70 -13.75 6.47 -18.96
N GLY A 71 -14.29 7.37 -18.14
CA GLY A 71 -15.62 7.94 -18.35
C GLY A 71 -16.76 6.94 -18.11
N ALA A 72 -16.52 5.90 -17.31
CA ALA A 72 -17.56 4.93 -16.96
C ALA A 72 -18.67 5.62 -16.15
N GLY A 73 -19.91 5.53 -16.65
CA GLY A 73 -21.11 6.00 -15.96
C GLY A 73 -21.66 4.96 -14.96
N PRO A 74 -22.68 5.34 -14.17
CA PRO A 74 -23.44 4.39 -13.35
C PRO A 74 -24.16 3.32 -14.18
#